data_AF-A0A369GNY8-F1
#
_entry.id   AF-A0A369GNY8-F1
#
_cell.length_a   1.000
_cell.length_b   1.000
_cell.length_c   1.000
_cell.angle_alpha   90.00
_cell.angle_beta   90.00
_cell.angle_gamma   90.00
#
_symmetry.space_group_name_H-M   'P 1'
#
loop_
_entity.id
_entity.type
_entity.pdbx_description
1 polymer ?
#
loop_
_entity_poly.entity_id
_entity_poly.type
_entity_poly.pdbx_seq_one_letter_code
_entity_poly.pdbx_strand_id
1 'polypeptide(L)'
;MPSLISLLLLLLSTSLETMRSTALPIQHAKRSLSTSKYFHEPRGSLARSHYDLRYFDSEVGYSQHGPVLRSLIRSYLSVMGRHGVETWLAHGTLLGWWWNGRVMPWDYDLDVQVSNATMRWMANSLNQTHHEVEGKTYLLDVNPHYRDLTRGDGSNIIDARWIDTSNGMFVDITSLREREPDRPSVWSCKNGHYYETQDLWPMRLSQFEGVPARVPYNVEKILRDEYGAKCLVVEEHEGHRWDRDVKEWVIIPPEVIEQRRLAVVAAATEVERKKQKQAELSSSSSASSSSSSTSLSSTLSPSRSSSSSSSSSSSSS
;
A
#
# COMPACT_ATOMS: atom_id res chain seq x y z
N MET A 1 -59.29 -67.91 3.05
CA MET A 1 -60.03 -67.88 1.76
C MET A 1 -61.49 -67.56 2.09
N PRO A 2 -62.18 -66.52 1.56
CA PRO A 2 -61.81 -65.31 0.78
C PRO A 2 -61.84 -64.03 1.68
N SER A 3 -61.14 -62.90 1.43
CA SER A 3 -61.12 -61.91 0.33
C SER A 3 -62.29 -60.91 0.33
N LEU A 4 -62.02 -59.59 0.46
CA LEU A 4 -62.11 -58.64 -0.65
C LEU A 4 -61.84 -57.18 -0.22
N ILE A 5 -60.83 -56.63 -0.88
CA ILE A 5 -60.43 -55.22 -0.97
C ILE A 5 -61.39 -54.49 -1.93
N SER A 6 -61.47 -53.16 -1.76
CA SER A 6 -61.80 -52.13 -2.75
C SER A 6 -63.24 -51.60 -2.73
N LEU A 7 -63.42 -50.37 -2.20
CA LEU A 7 -63.89 -49.23 -3.01
C LEU A 7 -63.87 -47.91 -2.21
N LEU A 8 -63.45 -46.83 -2.88
CA LEU A 8 -63.58 -45.41 -2.51
C LEU A 8 -62.79 -44.94 -1.26
N LEU A 9 -61.63 -44.29 -1.32
CA LEU A 9 -61.06 -43.39 -2.34
C LEU A 9 -62.05 -42.35 -2.86
N LEU A 10 -62.62 -41.55 -1.95
CA LEU A 10 -63.04 -40.18 -2.26
C LEU A 10 -63.29 -39.42 -0.94
N LEU A 11 -62.85 -38.16 -0.89
CA LEU A 11 -63.21 -37.12 0.10
C LEU A 11 -62.35 -37.00 1.37
N LEU A 12 -61.04 -36.86 1.20
CA LEU A 12 -60.25 -35.92 2.02
C LEU A 12 -59.26 -35.17 1.11
N SER A 13 -59.81 -34.30 0.26
CA SER A 13 -59.06 -33.29 -0.48
C SER A 13 -59.76 -31.95 -0.32
N THR A 14 -59.75 -31.42 0.90
CA THR A 14 -60.12 -30.03 1.16
C THR A 14 -58.86 -29.23 1.42
N SER A 15 -58.42 -28.56 0.35
CA SER A 15 -57.71 -27.28 0.33
C SER A 15 -56.49 -27.14 1.25
N LEU A 16 -55.34 -27.62 0.77
CA LEU A 16 -54.06 -26.98 1.08
C LEU A 16 -53.97 -25.74 0.19
N GLU A 17 -54.65 -24.66 0.61
CA GLU A 17 -54.51 -23.36 -0.02
C GLU A 17 -53.08 -22.89 0.20
N THR A 18 -52.33 -22.94 -0.89
CA THR A 18 -50.98 -22.42 -1.01
C THR A 18 -51.01 -20.95 -0.62
N MET A 19 -50.51 -20.61 0.57
CA MET A 19 -50.08 -19.23 0.84
C MET A 19 -48.96 -18.91 -0.14
N ARG A 20 -49.33 -18.37 -1.31
CA ARG A 20 -48.44 -17.58 -2.14
C ARG A 20 -48.09 -16.34 -1.31
N SER A 21 -47.01 -16.45 -0.55
CA SER A 21 -46.29 -15.28 -0.06
C SER A 21 -45.87 -14.48 -1.28
N THR A 22 -46.62 -13.43 -1.60
CA THR A 22 -46.15 -12.35 -2.45
C THR A 22 -45.08 -11.61 -1.65
N ALA A 23 -43.89 -12.20 -1.58
CA ALA A 23 -42.70 -11.48 -1.18
C ALA A 23 -42.52 -10.38 -2.22
N LEU A 24 -42.94 -9.16 -1.85
CA LEU A 24 -42.51 -7.96 -2.53
C LEU A 24 -40.99 -8.05 -2.66
N PRO A 25 -40.40 -7.79 -3.83
CA PRO A 25 -38.96 -7.80 -3.95
C PRO A 25 -38.44 -6.76 -2.96
N ILE A 26 -37.82 -7.24 -1.89
CA ILE A 26 -37.00 -6.42 -1.02
C ILE A 26 -35.88 -5.95 -1.94
N GLN A 27 -36.07 -4.78 -2.54
CA GLN A 27 -34.96 -4.00 -3.03
C GLN A 27 -34.07 -3.84 -1.80
N HIS A 28 -33.00 -4.62 -1.74
CA HIS A 28 -31.84 -4.30 -0.93
C HIS A 28 -31.31 -2.98 -1.48
N ALA A 29 -31.94 -1.89 -1.04
CA ALA A 29 -31.31 -0.59 -1.04
C ALA A 29 -30.06 -0.78 -0.20
N LYS A 30 -28.94 -1.01 -0.88
CA LYS A 30 -27.59 -0.97 -0.33
C LYS A 30 -27.34 0.50 0.02
N ARG A 31 -28.05 1.02 1.02
CA ARG A 31 -27.59 2.18 1.79
C ARG A 31 -26.36 1.67 2.50
N SER A 32 -25.18 1.89 1.89
CA SER A 32 -23.95 1.92 2.67
C SER A 32 -24.21 2.97 3.74
N LEU A 33 -24.46 2.54 4.97
CA LEU A 33 -24.43 3.44 6.11
C LEU A 33 -22.98 3.91 6.19
N SER A 34 -22.70 5.05 5.55
CA SER A 34 -21.40 5.71 5.67
C SER A 34 -21.21 5.98 7.15
N THR A 35 -20.17 5.39 7.72
CA THR A 35 -19.80 5.65 9.11
C THR A 35 -19.18 7.04 9.17
N SER A 36 -19.50 7.81 10.21
CA SER A 36 -18.85 9.10 10.39
C SER A 36 -17.34 8.88 10.52
N LYS A 37 -16.56 9.59 9.72
CA LYS A 37 -15.10 9.58 9.84
C LYS A 37 -14.72 10.19 11.17
N TYR A 38 -13.90 9.52 11.97
CA TYR A 38 -13.50 10.01 13.28
C TYR A 38 -12.39 11.06 13.21
N PHE A 39 -11.30 10.73 12.51
CA PHE A 39 -10.17 11.63 12.34
C PHE A 39 -10.34 12.48 11.09
N HIS A 40 -10.03 13.77 11.20
CA HIS A 40 -10.12 14.71 10.11
C HIS A 40 -8.78 15.38 9.88
N GLU A 41 -8.38 15.45 8.62
CA GLU A 41 -7.14 16.05 8.18
C GLU A 41 -7.44 17.24 7.27
N PRO A 42 -6.57 18.26 7.27
CA PRO A 42 -6.65 19.35 6.31
C PRO A 42 -6.61 18.83 4.87
N ARG A 43 -7.30 19.53 3.97
CA ARG A 43 -7.32 19.21 2.54
C ARG A 43 -6.23 19.99 1.79
N GLY A 44 -5.88 19.49 0.60
CA GLY A 44 -5.18 20.27 -0.42
C GLY A 44 -3.77 19.82 -0.78
N SER A 45 -3.15 18.93 0.01
CA SER A 45 -1.85 18.35 -0.30
C SER A 45 -1.71 16.97 0.37
N LEU A 46 -0.76 16.15 -0.10
CA LEU A 46 -0.41 14.88 0.54
C LEU A 46 0.19 15.12 1.93
N ALA A 47 1.06 16.11 2.10
CA ALA A 47 1.60 16.47 3.41
C ALA A 47 0.49 16.75 4.43
N ARG A 48 -0.56 17.46 4.02
CA ARG A 48 -1.71 17.80 4.88
C ARG A 48 -2.51 16.60 5.35
N SER A 49 -2.48 15.43 4.68
CA SER A 49 -3.14 14.23 5.19
C SER A 49 -2.49 13.63 6.44
N HIS A 50 -1.37 14.21 6.89
CA HIS A 50 -0.63 13.77 8.08
C HIS A 50 -0.69 14.78 9.23
N TYR A 51 -1.73 15.62 9.22
CA TYR A 51 -2.04 16.58 10.28
C TYR A 51 -3.46 16.41 10.81
N ASP A 52 -3.63 16.50 12.12
CA ASP A 52 -4.93 16.54 12.77
C ASP A 52 -5.52 17.95 12.65
N LEU A 53 -6.72 18.04 12.05
CA LEU A 53 -7.38 19.31 11.75
C LEU A 53 -7.62 20.19 12.99
N ARG A 54 -7.71 19.62 14.19
CA ARG A 54 -7.95 20.38 15.43
C ARG A 54 -6.74 21.24 15.83
N TYR A 55 -5.54 20.81 15.44
CA TYR A 55 -4.27 21.42 15.86
C TYR A 55 -3.45 21.95 14.67
N PHE A 56 -3.94 21.77 13.45
CA PHE A 56 -3.30 22.27 12.25
C PHE A 56 -3.43 23.78 12.13
N ASP A 57 -2.29 24.46 12.03
CA ASP A 57 -2.20 25.88 11.66
C ASP A 57 -1.64 26.04 10.24
N SER A 58 -0.45 25.49 10.01
CA SER A 58 0.27 25.56 8.75
C SER A 58 1.13 24.32 8.54
N GLU A 59 1.49 24.04 7.27
CA GLU A 59 2.43 22.96 6.97
C GLU A 59 3.82 23.30 7.54
N VAL A 60 4.41 22.34 8.25
CA VAL A 60 5.81 22.43 8.67
C VAL A 60 6.69 22.47 7.41
N GLY A 61 7.66 23.37 7.39
CA GLY A 61 8.59 23.47 6.27
C GLY A 61 9.44 22.20 6.13
N TYR A 62 9.82 21.83 4.91
CA TYR A 62 10.56 20.60 4.62
C TYR A 62 11.78 20.36 5.53
N SER A 63 12.59 21.40 5.79
CA SER A 63 13.77 21.30 6.66
C SER A 63 13.45 21.04 8.14
N GLN A 64 12.21 21.31 8.56
CA GLN A 64 11.75 21.10 9.93
C GLN A 64 10.99 19.77 10.10
N HIS A 65 10.62 19.08 9.02
CA HIS A 65 9.93 17.78 9.11
C HIS A 65 10.74 16.76 9.90
N GLY A 66 12.01 16.52 9.55
CA GLY A 66 12.88 15.58 10.24
C GLY A 66 12.93 15.81 11.76
N PRO A 67 13.29 17.02 12.23
CA PRO A 67 13.27 17.34 13.67
C PRO A 67 11.91 17.16 14.35
N VAL A 68 10.81 17.52 13.69
CA VAL A 68 9.45 17.38 14.24
C VAL A 68 9.05 15.91 14.36
N LEU A 69 9.20 15.12 13.28
CA LEU A 69 8.91 13.68 13.27
C LEU A 69 9.79 12.93 14.26
N ARG A 70 11.07 13.29 14.36
CA ARG A 70 11.99 12.75 15.37
C ARG A 70 11.48 13.00 16.79
N SER A 71 11.10 14.23 17.11
CA SER A 71 10.57 14.56 18.45
C SER A 71 9.28 13.78 18.74
N LEU A 72 8.41 13.70 17.73
CA LEU A 72 7.11 13.03 17.78
C LEU A 72 7.27 11.52 18.05
N ILE A 73 8.06 10.78 17.26
CA ILE A 73 8.25 9.35 17.48
C ILE A 73 8.99 9.05 18.79
N ARG A 74 9.98 9.88 19.17
CA ARG A 74 10.70 9.75 20.44
C ARG A 74 9.76 9.91 21.63
N SER A 75 8.85 10.89 21.57
CA SER A 75 7.85 11.12 22.62
C SER A 75 6.90 9.93 22.75
N TYR A 76 6.39 9.41 21.63
CA TYR A 76 5.53 8.23 21.59
C TYR A 76 6.22 7.02 22.24
N LEU A 77 7.39 6.62 21.72
CA LEU A 77 8.11 5.44 22.19
C LEU A 77 8.49 5.54 23.67
N SER A 78 8.88 6.73 24.13
CA SER A 78 9.25 6.96 25.53
C SER A 78 8.04 6.89 26.47
N VAL A 79 6.90 7.45 26.08
CA VAL A 79 5.66 7.38 26.88
C VAL A 79 5.12 5.95 26.91
N MET A 80 5.01 5.30 25.75
CA MET A 80 4.55 3.91 25.67
C MET A 80 5.47 2.98 26.46
N GLY A 81 6.79 3.19 26.40
CA GLY A 81 7.76 2.47 27.21
C GLY A 81 7.53 2.61 28.72
N ARG A 82 7.26 3.83 29.22
CA ARG A 82 6.95 4.08 30.65
C ARG A 82 5.67 3.39 31.11
N HIS A 83 4.67 3.28 30.24
CA HIS A 83 3.43 2.56 30.52
C HIS A 83 3.53 1.04 30.33
N GLY A 84 4.69 0.53 29.88
CA GLY A 84 4.85 -0.90 29.57
C GLY A 84 4.03 -1.35 28.34
N VAL A 85 3.66 -0.42 27.46
CA VAL A 85 2.89 -0.71 26.24
C VAL A 85 3.79 -1.40 25.23
N GLU A 86 3.39 -2.59 24.81
CA GLU A 86 4.03 -3.30 23.70
C GLU A 86 3.54 -2.76 22.35
N THR A 87 4.41 -1.99 21.70
CA THR A 87 4.24 -1.41 20.36
C THR A 87 5.52 -1.63 19.54
N TRP A 88 5.41 -1.66 18.22
CA TRP A 88 6.54 -1.79 17.29
C TRP A 88 6.38 -0.88 16.07
N LEU A 89 7.51 -0.58 15.42
CA LEU A 89 7.56 0.22 14.20
C LEU A 89 6.96 -0.55 13.01
N ALA A 90 6.23 0.16 12.14
CA ALA A 90 5.60 -0.40 10.95
C ALA A 90 5.86 0.48 9.71
N HIS A 91 5.53 -0.04 8.52
CA HIS A 91 5.48 0.72 7.27
C HIS A 91 6.77 1.51 6.99
N GLY A 92 6.67 2.78 6.58
CA GLY A 92 7.81 3.64 6.27
C GLY A 92 8.72 3.88 7.48
N THR A 93 8.14 3.92 8.69
CA THR A 93 8.93 4.06 9.93
C THR A 93 9.83 2.84 10.17
N LEU A 94 9.35 1.63 9.88
CA LEU A 94 10.18 0.42 9.94
C LEU A 94 11.25 0.39 8.84
N LEU A 95 10.95 0.95 7.66
CA LEU A 95 11.94 1.08 6.58
C LEU A 95 13.05 2.07 6.96
N GLY A 96 12.73 3.19 7.60
CA GLY A 96 13.72 4.09 8.17
C GLY A 96 14.60 3.41 9.22
N TRP A 97 14.01 2.53 10.04
CA TRP A 97 14.79 1.71 10.97
C TRP A 97 15.79 0.81 10.26
N TRP A 98 15.40 0.17 9.15
CA TRP A 98 16.27 -0.73 8.38
C TRP A 98 17.53 -0.05 7.87
N TRP A 99 17.44 1.20 7.40
CA TRP A 99 18.59 1.91 6.82
C TRP A 99 19.58 2.40 7.87
N ASN A 100 19.16 3.19 8.84
CA ASN A 100 20.04 3.71 9.90
C ASN A 100 19.35 3.96 11.24
N GLY A 101 18.15 3.43 11.47
CA GLY A 101 17.44 3.70 12.71
C GLY A 101 16.87 5.12 12.79
N ARG A 102 16.57 5.77 11.66
CA ARG A 102 16.07 7.15 11.63
C ARG A 102 14.86 7.30 10.70
N VAL A 103 14.11 8.39 10.89
CA VAL A 103 13.03 8.78 9.98
C VAL A 103 13.62 9.10 8.61
N MET A 104 12.97 8.65 7.53
CA MET A 104 13.46 8.94 6.18
C MET A 104 13.26 10.44 5.88
N PRO A 105 14.21 11.12 5.22
CA PRO A 105 14.14 12.58 5.03
C PRO A 105 12.93 13.09 4.25
N TRP A 106 12.27 12.23 3.47
CA TRP A 106 11.11 12.57 2.65
C TRP A 106 9.78 12.08 3.24
N ASP A 107 9.81 11.35 4.36
CA ASP A 107 8.58 10.88 5.01
C ASP A 107 7.80 12.05 5.61
N TYR A 108 6.48 11.97 5.54
CA TYR A 108 5.55 12.93 6.15
C TYR A 108 4.77 12.32 7.33
N ASP A 109 4.82 11.00 7.48
CA ASP A 109 4.09 10.21 8.46
C ASP A 109 4.98 9.29 9.28
N LEU A 110 4.39 8.80 10.36
CA LEU A 110 4.97 7.81 11.25
C LEU A 110 3.92 6.77 11.56
N ASP A 111 4.32 5.51 11.49
CA ASP A 111 3.43 4.37 11.65
C ASP A 111 3.97 3.41 12.70
N VAL A 112 3.09 3.04 13.60
CA VAL A 112 3.35 2.01 14.59
C VAL A 112 2.16 1.08 14.70
N GLN A 113 2.44 -0.10 15.23
CA GLN A 113 1.44 -1.13 15.42
C GLN A 113 1.43 -1.61 16.86
N VAL A 114 0.25 -2.10 17.26
CA VAL A 114 0.02 -2.75 18.55
C VAL A 114 -0.89 -3.96 18.37
N SER A 115 -0.89 -4.88 19.33
CA SER A 115 -1.91 -5.93 19.37
C SER A 115 -3.28 -5.30 19.67
N ASN A 116 -4.37 -5.95 19.25
CA ASN A 116 -5.72 -5.46 19.58
C ASN A 116 -6.00 -5.52 21.10
N ALA A 117 -5.39 -6.45 21.83
CA ALA A 117 -5.46 -6.47 23.29
C ALA A 117 -4.81 -5.22 23.90
N THR A 118 -3.63 -4.84 23.42
CA THR A 118 -2.93 -3.60 23.79
C THR A 118 -3.78 -2.37 23.44
N MET A 119 -4.35 -2.32 22.23
CA MET A 119 -5.24 -1.22 21.83
C MET A 119 -6.46 -1.08 22.75
N ARG A 120 -7.10 -2.18 23.15
CA ARG A 120 -8.20 -2.16 24.13
C ARG A 120 -7.76 -1.59 25.47
N TRP A 121 -6.57 -1.97 25.94
CA TRP A 121 -6.03 -1.44 27.18
C TRP A 121 -5.73 0.06 27.09
N MET A 122 -5.10 0.51 25.99
CA MET A 122 -4.85 1.93 25.72
C MET A 122 -6.16 2.72 25.66
N ALA A 123 -7.18 2.21 24.97
CA ALA A 123 -8.50 2.83 24.88
C ALA A 123 -9.16 3.06 26.26
N ASN A 124 -8.99 2.11 27.18
CA ASN A 124 -9.59 2.19 28.51
C ASN A 124 -8.77 3.01 29.51
N SER A 125 -7.44 3.04 29.34
CA SER A 125 -6.53 3.55 30.37
C SER A 125 -5.86 4.87 30.01
N LEU A 126 -5.66 5.14 28.72
CA LEU A 126 -4.86 6.26 28.22
C LEU A 126 -5.58 7.11 27.16
N ASN A 127 -6.78 6.74 26.70
CA ASN A 127 -7.49 7.54 25.70
C ASN A 127 -7.76 8.96 26.21
N GLN A 128 -7.57 9.95 25.35
CA GLN A 128 -7.73 11.38 25.63
C GLN A 128 -6.79 11.92 26.73
N THR A 129 -5.69 11.22 27.02
CA THR A 129 -4.67 11.71 27.95
C THR A 129 -3.64 12.58 27.23
N HIS A 130 -3.22 13.65 27.91
CA HIS A 130 -2.16 14.54 27.45
C HIS A 130 -0.86 14.21 28.18
N HIS A 131 0.26 14.27 27.46
CA HIS A 131 1.58 13.93 27.96
C HIS A 131 2.58 15.00 27.59
N GLU A 132 3.26 15.54 28.58
CA GLU A 132 4.33 16.50 28.38
C GLU A 132 5.67 15.79 28.22
N VAL A 133 6.37 16.07 27.12
CA VAL A 133 7.71 15.54 26.83
C VAL A 133 8.55 16.67 26.24
N GLU A 134 9.68 16.98 26.88
CA GLU A 134 10.64 18.00 26.41
C GLU A 134 9.99 19.37 26.08
N GLY A 135 8.99 19.78 26.87
CA GLY A 135 8.30 21.07 26.72
C GLY A 135 7.20 21.10 25.64
N LYS A 136 6.89 19.95 25.04
CA LYS A 136 5.76 19.77 24.12
C LYS A 136 4.67 18.90 24.73
N THR A 137 3.42 19.17 24.35
CA THR A 137 2.26 18.39 24.77
C THR A 137 1.79 17.50 23.64
N TYR A 138 1.56 16.23 23.97
CA TYR A 138 1.07 15.23 23.03
C TYR A 138 -0.23 14.61 23.54
N LEU A 139 -1.17 14.36 22.62
CA LEU A 139 -2.45 13.72 22.90
C LEU A 139 -2.45 12.28 22.37
N LEU A 140 -2.79 11.31 23.22
CA LEU A 140 -3.22 10.00 22.73
C LEU A 140 -4.72 10.02 22.48
N ASP A 141 -5.12 9.89 21.21
CA ASP A 141 -6.52 9.86 20.80
C ASP A 141 -6.88 8.51 20.16
N VAL A 142 -7.78 7.76 20.77
CA VAL A 142 -8.21 6.43 20.30
C VAL A 142 -9.56 6.52 19.61
N ASN A 143 -9.58 6.15 18.34
CA ASN A 143 -10.78 6.09 17.52
C ASN A 143 -11.72 4.99 18.03
N PRO A 144 -12.97 5.28 18.42
CA PRO A 144 -13.94 4.27 18.88
C PRO A 144 -14.16 3.09 17.91
N HIS A 145 -13.92 3.31 16.61
CA HIS A 145 -13.98 2.30 15.55
C HIS A 145 -12.82 1.29 15.57
N TYR A 146 -11.92 1.34 16.55
CA TYR A 146 -10.89 0.29 16.75
C TYR A 146 -11.47 -1.12 16.99
N ARG A 147 -12.74 -1.16 17.41
CA ARG A 147 -13.51 -2.40 17.62
C ARG A 147 -13.97 -3.04 16.31
N ASP A 148 -14.05 -2.28 15.22
CA ASP A 148 -14.64 -2.73 13.96
C ASP A 148 -13.78 -3.79 13.27
N LEU A 149 -14.37 -4.95 12.98
CA LEU A 149 -13.70 -6.11 12.38
C LEU A 149 -13.19 -5.85 10.97
N THR A 150 -13.94 -5.09 10.18
CA THR A 150 -13.68 -4.88 8.76
C THR A 150 -13.22 -3.45 8.47
N ARG A 151 -12.75 -3.21 7.24
CA ARG A 151 -12.41 -1.87 6.73
C ARG A 151 -13.60 -0.91 6.71
N GLY A 152 -14.83 -1.42 6.64
CA GLY A 152 -16.03 -0.60 6.43
C GLY A 152 -15.96 0.16 5.10
N ASP A 153 -16.30 1.45 5.14
CA ASP A 153 -16.19 2.37 4.00
C ASP A 153 -14.78 2.95 3.82
N GLY A 154 -13.81 2.54 4.65
CA GLY A 154 -12.43 3.02 4.62
C GLY A 154 -12.17 4.31 5.38
N SER A 155 -13.19 4.93 6.00
CA SER A 155 -13.03 6.20 6.72
C SER A 155 -12.30 6.02 8.05
N ASN A 156 -12.43 4.85 8.68
CA ASN A 156 -11.95 4.58 10.04
C ASN A 156 -10.90 3.46 10.04
N ILE A 157 -9.87 3.55 9.20
CA ILE A 157 -8.81 2.52 9.12
C ILE A 157 -7.81 2.66 10.29
N ILE A 158 -7.50 3.89 10.69
CA ILE A 158 -6.59 4.18 11.80
C ILE A 158 -7.32 4.03 13.14
N ASP A 159 -6.68 3.34 14.08
CA ASP A 159 -7.26 2.96 15.37
C ASP A 159 -6.96 3.95 16.48
N ALA A 160 -5.79 4.60 16.44
CA ALA A 160 -5.46 5.71 17.34
C ALA A 160 -4.39 6.61 16.72
N ARG A 161 -4.23 7.80 17.30
CA ARG A 161 -3.18 8.75 16.96
C ARG A 161 -2.45 9.23 18.19
N TRP A 162 -1.15 9.43 18.05
CA TRP A 162 -0.35 10.21 18.98
C TRP A 162 -0.03 11.57 18.36
N ILE A 163 -0.65 12.63 18.85
CA ILE A 163 -0.73 13.93 18.17
C ILE A 163 0.12 14.97 18.89
N ASP A 164 1.02 15.66 18.19
CA ASP A 164 1.65 16.89 18.68
C ASP A 164 0.61 18.02 18.65
N THR A 165 0.19 18.50 19.82
CA THR A 165 -0.89 19.50 19.91
C THR A 165 -0.44 20.90 19.48
N SER A 166 0.85 21.10 19.22
CA SER A 166 1.38 22.41 18.78
C SER A 166 1.28 22.64 17.28
N ASN A 167 1.23 21.57 16.47
CA ASN A 167 1.19 21.66 15.01
C ASN A 167 0.22 20.68 14.35
N GLY A 168 -0.24 19.65 15.06
CA GLY A 168 -1.17 18.63 14.58
C GLY A 168 -0.53 17.41 13.90
N MET A 169 0.78 17.34 13.72
CA MET A 169 1.42 16.12 13.19
C MET A 169 1.24 14.96 14.18
N PHE A 170 1.11 13.75 13.65
CA PHE A 170 0.82 12.58 14.48
C PHE A 170 1.55 11.30 14.06
N VAL A 171 1.62 10.34 14.98
CA VAL A 171 1.91 8.94 14.68
C VAL A 171 0.58 8.21 14.52
N ASP A 172 0.39 7.53 13.39
CA ASP A 172 -0.74 6.64 13.18
C ASP A 172 -0.48 5.30 13.88
N ILE A 173 -1.46 4.85 14.66
CA ILE A 173 -1.39 3.62 15.44
C ILE A 173 -2.47 2.68 14.90
N THR A 174 -2.04 1.52 14.40
CA THR A 174 -2.96 0.49 13.88
C THR A 174 -2.91 -0.77 14.74
N SER A 175 -4.08 -1.40 14.95
CA SER A 175 -4.19 -2.62 15.75
C SER A 175 -4.22 -3.87 14.87
N LEU A 176 -3.35 -4.83 15.21
CA LEU A 176 -3.34 -6.15 14.63
C LEU A 176 -4.15 -7.14 15.48
N ARG A 177 -4.86 -8.03 14.79
CA ARG A 177 -5.50 -9.21 15.37
C ARG A 177 -5.71 -10.27 14.31
N GLU A 178 -5.96 -11.49 14.73
CA GLU A 178 -6.53 -12.52 13.88
C GLU A 178 -7.98 -12.13 13.54
N ARG A 179 -8.22 -11.82 12.27
CA ARG A 179 -9.54 -11.37 11.76
C ARG A 179 -10.29 -12.45 10.99
N GLU A 180 -9.54 -13.39 10.42
CA GLU A 180 -10.03 -14.39 9.46
C GLU A 180 -10.05 -15.77 10.15
N PRO A 181 -11.23 -16.32 10.47
CA PRO A 181 -11.33 -17.61 11.17
C PRO A 181 -10.70 -18.78 10.41
N ASP A 182 -10.63 -18.69 9.08
CA ASP A 182 -10.03 -19.66 8.17
C ASP A 182 -8.51 -19.48 7.99
N ARG A 183 -7.91 -18.44 8.58
CA ARG A 183 -6.47 -18.17 8.57
C ARG A 183 -5.94 -17.96 9.98
N PRO A 184 -5.95 -19.02 10.83
CA PRO A 184 -5.39 -18.93 12.17
C PRO A 184 -3.90 -18.55 12.12
N SER A 185 -3.40 -17.85 13.14
CA SER A 185 -2.02 -17.34 13.19
C SER A 185 -1.66 -16.26 12.16
N VAL A 186 -2.62 -15.79 11.36
CA VAL A 186 -2.44 -14.65 10.48
C VAL A 186 -3.05 -13.41 11.12
N TRP A 187 -2.19 -12.43 11.41
CA TRP A 187 -2.54 -11.16 12.01
C TRP A 187 -2.73 -10.12 10.92
N SER A 188 -3.77 -9.29 11.04
CA SER A 188 -3.99 -8.22 10.09
C SER A 188 -4.59 -6.94 10.68
N CYS A 189 -4.35 -5.83 10.00
CA CYS A 189 -5.00 -4.55 10.26
C CYS A 189 -6.23 -4.37 9.33
N LYS A 190 -7.00 -3.30 9.53
CA LYS A 190 -8.16 -2.97 8.68
C LYS A 190 -7.78 -2.62 7.23
N ASN A 191 -6.52 -2.30 6.97
CA ASN A 191 -6.04 -1.92 5.64
C ASN A 191 -5.64 -3.13 4.76
N GLY A 192 -5.66 -4.35 5.29
CA GLY A 192 -5.25 -5.54 4.54
C GLY A 192 -3.75 -5.80 4.53
N HIS A 193 -3.02 -5.32 5.55
CA HIS A 193 -1.66 -5.78 5.82
C HIS A 193 -1.71 -7.06 6.65
N TYR A 194 -1.00 -8.09 6.20
CA TYR A 194 -1.04 -9.45 6.75
C TYR A 194 0.33 -9.89 7.23
N TYR A 195 0.36 -10.55 8.39
CA TYR A 195 1.59 -11.02 9.02
C TYR A 195 1.36 -12.41 9.62
N GLU A 196 2.28 -13.34 9.39
CA GLU A 196 2.31 -14.59 10.14
C GLU A 196 2.79 -14.31 11.57
N THR A 197 2.30 -15.06 12.56
CA THR A 197 2.75 -14.92 13.97
C THR A 197 4.29 -14.94 14.09
N GLN A 198 4.96 -15.83 13.35
CA GLN A 198 6.43 -15.94 13.36
C GLN A 198 7.16 -14.76 12.71
N ASP A 199 6.47 -13.94 11.92
CA ASP A 199 7.06 -12.74 11.33
C ASP A 199 7.11 -11.59 12.33
N LEU A 200 6.18 -11.57 13.28
CA LEU A 200 6.05 -10.54 14.31
C LEU A 200 6.83 -10.90 15.59
N TRP A 201 6.68 -12.14 16.08
CA TRP A 201 7.20 -12.56 17.38
C TRP A 201 8.34 -13.59 17.30
N PRO A 202 9.28 -13.58 18.27
CA PRO A 202 9.44 -12.57 19.31
C PRO A 202 9.95 -11.25 18.73
N MET A 203 9.33 -10.14 19.13
CA MET A 203 9.82 -8.81 18.73
C MET A 203 11.24 -8.58 19.25
N ARG A 204 12.02 -7.84 18.46
CA ARG A 204 13.40 -7.51 18.78
C ARG A 204 13.48 -6.11 19.37
N LEU A 205 14.15 -5.98 20.51
CA LEU A 205 14.48 -4.68 21.08
C LEU A 205 15.68 -4.08 20.32
N SER A 206 15.53 -2.84 19.89
CA SER A 206 16.53 -2.07 19.15
C SER A 206 16.43 -0.60 19.55
N GLN A 207 16.91 0.30 18.70
CA GLN A 207 16.74 1.74 18.84
C GLN A 207 16.22 2.36 17.55
N PHE A 208 15.45 3.44 17.69
CA PHE A 208 15.02 4.29 16.60
C PHE A 208 15.06 5.73 17.08
N GLU A 209 15.67 6.62 16.30
CA GLU A 209 15.91 8.02 16.68
C GLU A 209 16.62 8.19 18.04
N GLY A 210 17.44 7.20 18.41
CA GLY A 210 18.21 7.17 19.65
C GLY A 210 17.38 6.85 20.91
N VAL A 211 16.15 6.33 20.78
CA VAL A 211 15.38 5.78 21.92
C VAL A 211 15.08 4.30 21.72
N PRO A 212 14.86 3.51 22.79
CA PRO A 212 14.47 2.12 22.67
C PRO A 212 13.20 1.94 21.83
N ALA A 213 13.25 1.02 20.87
CA ALA A 213 12.13 0.69 19.98
C ALA A 213 12.05 -0.82 19.79
N ARG A 214 10.85 -1.35 19.53
CA ARG A 214 10.68 -2.74 19.10
C ARG A 214 10.47 -2.78 17.60
N VAL A 215 11.00 -3.83 16.99
CA VAL A 215 10.74 -4.18 15.59
C VAL A 215 10.29 -5.63 15.49
N PRO A 216 9.53 -6.00 14.45
CA PRO A 216 9.17 -7.39 14.18
C PRO A 216 10.37 -8.35 14.08
N TYR A 217 10.09 -9.65 14.15
CA TYR A 217 11.12 -10.68 14.00
C TYR A 217 11.66 -10.74 12.56
N ASN A 218 10.79 -10.83 11.54
CA ASN A 218 11.17 -10.96 10.13
C ASN A 218 11.02 -9.62 9.36
N VAL A 219 11.71 -8.57 9.82
CA VAL A 219 11.62 -7.21 9.23
C VAL A 219 11.87 -7.21 7.72
N GLU A 220 12.91 -7.89 7.25
CA GLU A 220 13.24 -7.93 5.82
C GLU A 220 12.10 -8.52 4.99
N LYS A 221 11.49 -9.62 5.44
CA LYS A 221 10.33 -10.21 4.76
C LYS A 221 9.16 -9.22 4.73
N ILE A 222 8.82 -8.63 5.87
CA ILE A 222 7.72 -7.67 6.00
C ILE A 222 7.90 -6.50 5.03
N LEU A 223 9.08 -5.87 5.00
CA LEU A 223 9.36 -4.74 4.12
C LEU A 223 9.36 -5.15 2.64
N ARG A 224 9.85 -6.35 2.32
CA ARG A 224 9.83 -6.89 0.94
C ARG A 224 8.43 -7.20 0.46
N ASP A 225 7.57 -7.75 1.32
CA ASP A 225 6.19 -8.05 1.01
C ASP A 225 5.40 -6.74 0.77
N GLU A 226 5.74 -5.66 1.47
CA GLU A 226 5.07 -4.36 1.37
C GLU A 226 5.59 -3.46 0.22
N TYR A 227 6.90 -3.30 0.10
CA TYR A 227 7.54 -2.34 -0.83
C TYR A 227 8.37 -3.00 -1.94
N GLY A 228 8.46 -4.33 -1.96
CA GLY A 228 9.30 -5.08 -2.87
C GLY A 228 10.78 -5.08 -2.50
N ALA A 229 11.56 -5.99 -3.12
CA ALA A 229 12.99 -6.18 -2.79
C ALA A 229 13.89 -4.95 -2.99
N LYS A 230 13.45 -3.98 -3.80
CA LYS A 230 14.23 -2.78 -4.11
C LYS A 230 14.31 -1.79 -2.94
N CYS A 231 13.33 -1.79 -2.01
CA CYS A 231 13.31 -0.83 -0.90
C CYS A 231 14.51 -0.94 0.05
N LEU A 232 15.15 -2.12 0.10
CA LEU A 232 16.27 -2.42 0.98
C LEU A 232 17.65 -2.17 0.36
N VAL A 233 17.70 -1.87 -0.95
CA VAL A 233 18.95 -1.85 -1.72
C VAL A 233 19.10 -0.67 -2.67
N VAL A 234 18.00 -0.01 -3.07
CA VAL A 234 18.07 1.17 -3.94
C VAL A 234 18.53 2.37 -3.10
N GLU A 235 19.63 2.97 -3.53
CA GLU A 235 20.34 4.04 -2.82
C GLU A 235 20.04 5.44 -3.36
N GLU A 236 19.03 5.60 -4.22
CA GLU A 236 18.52 6.91 -4.65
C GLU A 236 16.99 6.90 -4.63
N HIS A 237 16.36 7.83 -3.91
CA HIS A 237 14.90 7.91 -3.76
C HIS A 237 14.47 9.34 -3.36
N GLU A 238 13.33 9.83 -3.87
CA GLU A 238 12.76 11.15 -3.53
C GLU A 238 13.78 12.31 -3.47
N GLY A 239 14.71 12.38 -4.44
CA GLY A 239 15.74 13.43 -4.49
C GLY A 239 16.90 13.28 -3.50
N HIS A 240 17.00 12.13 -2.85
CA HIS A 240 18.06 11.80 -1.91
C HIS A 240 18.91 10.64 -2.42
N ARG A 241 20.13 10.55 -1.91
CA ARG A 241 21.06 9.45 -2.13
C ARG A 241 21.58 8.93 -0.81
N TRP A 242 21.72 7.62 -0.71
CA TRP A 242 22.37 6.99 0.43
C TRP A 242 23.88 7.20 0.35
N ASP A 243 24.44 7.82 1.38
CA ASP A 243 25.88 7.97 1.58
C ASP A 243 26.38 6.83 2.47
N ARG A 244 27.23 5.96 1.91
CA ARG A 244 27.76 4.77 2.60
C ARG A 244 28.81 5.11 3.67
N ASP A 245 29.47 6.25 3.55
CA ASP A 245 30.55 6.64 4.46
C ASP A 245 29.96 7.16 5.78
N VAL A 246 28.93 7.99 5.71
CA VAL A 246 28.22 8.50 6.91
C VAL A 246 27.00 7.67 7.30
N LYS A 247 26.54 6.75 6.43
CA LYS A 247 25.34 5.92 6.62
C LYS A 247 24.07 6.76 6.81
N GLU A 248 23.92 7.77 5.97
CA GLU A 248 22.78 8.68 5.99
C GLU A 248 22.26 8.95 4.58
N TRP A 249 20.97 9.27 4.49
CA TRP A 249 20.35 9.78 3.28
C TRP A 249 20.63 11.27 3.15
N VAL A 250 21.33 11.66 2.09
CA VAL A 250 21.70 13.06 1.81
C VAL A 250 20.93 13.59 0.60
N ILE A 251 20.57 14.87 0.63
CA ILE A 251 19.91 15.53 -0.51
C ILE A 251 20.86 15.55 -1.70
N ILE A 252 20.37 15.14 -2.86
CA ILE A 252 21.11 15.28 -4.12
C ILE A 252 21.06 16.77 -4.51
N PRO A 253 22.21 17.44 -4.72
CA PRO A 253 22.23 18.86 -5.08
C PRO A 253 21.41 19.11 -6.36
N PRO A 254 20.60 20.18 -6.43
CA PRO A 254 19.76 20.49 -7.59
C PRO A 254 20.54 20.58 -8.91
N GLU A 255 21.78 21.03 -8.84
CA GLU A 255 22.69 21.15 -9.99
C GLU A 255 23.01 19.77 -10.57
N VAL A 256 23.19 18.76 -9.72
CA VAL A 256 23.45 17.38 -10.13
C VAL A 256 22.22 16.77 -10.78
N ILE A 257 21.03 17.04 -10.23
CA ILE A 257 19.75 16.59 -10.81
C ILE A 257 19.58 17.20 -12.21
N GLU A 258 19.81 18.51 -12.36
CA GLU A 258 19.66 19.19 -13.65
C GLU A 258 20.70 18.72 -14.67
N GLN A 259 21.96 18.54 -14.27
CA GLN A 259 23.00 17.99 -15.14
C GLN A 259 22.63 16.60 -15.67
N ARG A 260 22.11 15.72 -14.80
CA ARG A 260 21.63 14.39 -15.20
C ARG A 260 20.45 14.49 -16.17
N ARG A 261 19.49 15.39 -15.92
CA ARG A 261 18.34 15.64 -16.81
C ARG A 261 18.79 16.07 -18.20
N LEU A 262 19.70 17.04 -18.27
CA LEU A 262 20.26 17.53 -19.52
C LEU A 262 21.03 16.43 -20.28
N ALA A 263 21.79 15.59 -19.57
CA ALA A 263 22.51 14.47 -20.17
C ALA A 263 21.56 13.42 -20.79
N VAL A 264 20.45 13.10 -20.13
CA VAL A 264 19.42 12.19 -20.66
C VAL A 264 18.78 12.75 -21.92
N VAL A 265 18.43 14.05 -21.92
CA VAL A 265 17.88 14.72 -23.11
C VAL A 265 18.87 14.70 -24.26
N ALA A 266 20.14 15.06 -24.01
CA ALA A 266 21.19 15.04 -25.03
C ALA A 266 21.39 13.64 -25.63
N ALA A 267 21.39 12.60 -24.80
CA ALA A 267 21.50 11.21 -25.25
C ALA A 267 20.29 10.80 -26.11
N ALA A 268 19.07 11.15 -25.71
CA ALA A 268 17.86 10.86 -26.48
C ALA A 268 17.87 11.57 -27.85
N THR A 269 18.27 12.85 -27.89
CA THR A 269 18.41 13.62 -29.13
C THR A 269 19.44 13.00 -30.06
N GLU A 270 20.57 12.52 -29.53
CA GLU A 270 21.60 11.87 -30.35
C GLU A 270 21.13 10.52 -30.92
N VAL A 271 20.37 9.74 -30.14
CA VAL A 271 19.75 8.50 -30.63
C VAL A 271 18.78 8.78 -31.78
N GLU A 272 17.95 9.83 -31.65
CA GLU A 272 17.00 10.21 -32.69
C GLU A 272 17.71 10.70 -33.96
N ARG A 273 18.75 11.52 -33.80
CA ARG A 273 19.59 11.97 -34.93
C ARG A 273 20.25 10.81 -35.66
N LYS A 274 20.69 9.77 -34.95
CA LYS A 274 21.24 8.55 -35.55
C LYS A 274 20.18 7.75 -36.31
N LYS A 275 18.95 7.61 -35.75
CA LYS A 275 17.83 6.96 -36.44
C LYS A 275 17.45 7.68 -37.73
N GLN A 276 17.37 9.02 -37.71
CA GLN A 276 17.05 9.83 -38.89
C GLN A 276 18.11 9.65 -39.98
N LYS A 277 19.40 9.76 -39.64
CA LYS A 277 20.48 9.51 -40.61
C LYS A 277 20.42 8.10 -41.20
N GLN A 278 20.09 7.10 -40.39
CA GLN A 278 19.99 5.72 -40.87
C GLN A 278 18.76 5.49 -41.76
N ALA A 279 17.64 6.15 -41.47
CA ALA A 279 16.45 6.15 -42.32
C ALA A 279 16.74 6.83 -43.68
N GLU A 280 17.40 7.99 -43.68
CA GLU A 280 17.82 8.71 -44.90
C GLU A 280 18.75 7.85 -45.77
N LEU A 281 19.78 7.23 -45.17
CA LEU A 281 20.68 6.31 -45.86
C LEU A 281 19.92 5.14 -46.48
N SER A 282 18.99 4.51 -45.74
CA SER A 282 18.18 3.40 -46.25
C SER A 282 17.25 3.80 -47.42
N SER A 283 16.65 5.00 -47.35
CA SER A 283 15.78 5.54 -48.41
C SER A 283 16.55 5.90 -49.69
N SER A 284 17.78 6.41 -49.54
CA SER A 284 18.67 6.74 -50.66
C SER A 284 19.17 5.50 -51.40
N SER A 285 19.45 4.40 -50.67
CA SER A 285 19.82 3.12 -51.28
C SER A 285 18.66 2.48 -52.07
N SER A 286 17.42 2.57 -51.59
CA SER A 286 16.25 2.04 -52.32
C SER A 286 15.92 2.82 -53.60
N ALA A 287 16.17 4.13 -53.64
CA ALA A 287 15.95 4.96 -54.84
C ALA A 287 17.00 4.66 -55.95
N SER A 288 18.23 4.30 -55.57
CA SER A 288 19.28 3.93 -56.53
C SER A 288 19.08 2.56 -57.18
N SER A 289 18.36 1.64 -56.52
CA SER A 289 18.02 0.31 -57.09
C SER A 289 16.84 0.33 -58.08
N SER A 290 16.00 1.37 -58.09
CA SER A 290 14.87 1.49 -59.02
C SER A 290 15.21 2.10 -60.38
N SER A 291 16.42 2.66 -60.55
CA SER A 291 16.87 3.27 -61.81
C SER A 291 17.63 2.32 -62.75
N SER A 292 17.69 1.02 -62.45
CA SER A 292 18.52 0.05 -63.19
C SER A 292 17.75 -1.09 -63.87
N SER A 293 16.43 -1.00 -64.02
CA SER A 293 15.64 -2.02 -64.72
C SER A 293 14.67 -1.40 -65.72
N THR A 294 15.19 -0.97 -66.87
CA THR A 294 14.37 -0.72 -68.06
C THR A 294 15.16 -1.10 -69.31
N SER A 295 15.28 -2.41 -69.58
CA SER A 295 15.43 -2.91 -70.94
C SER A 295 15.17 -4.41 -71.03
N LEU A 296 14.41 -4.75 -72.07
CA LEU A 296 14.23 -6.04 -72.75
C LEU A 296 13.11 -6.98 -72.26
N SER A 297 12.09 -6.99 -73.11
CA SER A 297 10.94 -7.88 -73.20
C SER A 297 11.25 -9.26 -73.80
N SER A 298 10.24 -10.14 -73.69
CA SER A 298 9.92 -11.34 -74.49
C SER A 298 10.66 -12.63 -74.09
N THR A 299 10.06 -13.82 -73.94
CA THR A 299 8.72 -14.35 -74.29
C THR A 299 8.53 -15.75 -73.65
N LEU A 300 7.27 -16.21 -73.59
CA LEU A 300 6.78 -17.61 -73.54
C LEU A 300 6.76 -18.42 -72.21
N SER A 301 5.54 -18.63 -71.71
CA SER A 301 5.08 -19.71 -70.82
C SER A 301 4.78 -21.00 -71.62
N PRO A 302 4.13 -22.06 -71.06
CA PRO A 302 4.08 -22.64 -69.70
C PRO A 302 4.23 -24.19 -69.70
N SER A 303 4.37 -24.84 -68.53
CA SER A 303 3.65 -26.10 -68.24
C SER A 303 3.81 -26.58 -66.78
N ARG A 304 2.65 -26.95 -66.19
CA ARG A 304 2.28 -28.15 -65.38
C ARG A 304 3.27 -28.63 -64.30
N SER A 305 2.88 -29.11 -63.11
CA SER A 305 1.61 -29.60 -62.56
C SER A 305 1.83 -30.02 -61.10
N SER A 306 0.75 -30.02 -60.30
CA SER A 306 0.41 -30.99 -59.22
C SER A 306 1.45 -31.25 -58.10
N SER A 307 1.15 -31.16 -56.81
CA SER A 307 0.07 -31.85 -56.09
C SER A 307 0.17 -31.58 -54.58
N SER A 308 -0.99 -31.55 -53.91
CA SER A 308 -1.34 -32.00 -52.54
C SER A 308 -0.20 -32.27 -51.53
N SER A 309 -0.27 -31.87 -50.25
CA SER A 309 -1.26 -32.34 -49.28
C SER A 309 -0.94 -31.83 -47.85
N SER A 310 -2.00 -31.43 -47.13
CA SER A 310 -2.35 -31.67 -45.71
C SER A 310 -1.38 -31.48 -44.52
N SER A 311 -1.97 -30.88 -43.46
CA SER A 311 -1.86 -31.20 -42.00
C SER A 311 -0.52 -30.87 -41.30
N SER A 312 -0.42 -30.42 -40.05
CA SER A 312 -1.36 -30.17 -38.94
C SER A 312 -0.57 -29.60 -37.74
N SER A 313 -1.24 -28.78 -36.92
CA SER A 313 -1.19 -28.70 -35.43
C SER A 313 0.14 -28.68 -34.63
N SER A 314 0.27 -27.67 -33.74
CA SER A 314 0.58 -27.73 -32.27
C SER A 314 1.12 -26.35 -31.84
N SER A 315 0.51 -25.56 -30.94
CA SER A 315 0.27 -25.73 -29.49
C SER A 315 1.55 -25.87 -28.66
N SER A 316 1.91 -24.83 -27.90
CA SER A 316 2.62 -24.83 -26.58
C SER A 316 2.78 -23.35 -26.18
N SER A 317 2.05 -22.85 -25.18
CA SER A 317 2.37 -22.81 -23.74
C SER A 317 2.71 -21.38 -23.32
#